data_AF-A0A9E1SKS3-F1
#
_entry.id   AF-A0A9E1SKS3-F1
#
_cell.length_a   1.000
_cell.length_b   1.000
_cell.length_c   1.000
_cell.angle_alpha   90.00
_cell.angle_beta   90.00
_cell.angle_gamma   90.00
#
_symmetry.space_group_name_H-M   'P 1'
#
loop_
_entity.id
_entity.type
_entity.pdbx_description
1 polymer ?
#
loop_
_entity_poly.entity_id
_entity_poly.type
_entity_poly.pdbx_seq_one_letter_code
_entity_poly.pdbx_strand_id
1 'polypeptide(L)' 'MDYINIKGARTHNLKNISLSLPRNKLIVITGLSGSGKSSLAFDTLYAEGQR' A
#
# COMPACT_ATOMS: atom_id res chain seq x y z
N MET A 1 19.20 2.44 -3.45
CA MET A 1 17.92 2.20 -4.13
C MET A 1 16.84 2.86 -3.30
N ASP A 2 15.97 3.67 -3.90
CA ASP A 2 14.94 4.42 -3.16
C ASP A 2 13.66 3.60 -2.99
N TYR A 3 13.04 3.71 -1.81
CA TYR A 3 11.82 2.96 -1.45
C TYR A 3 10.75 3.89 -0.89
N ILE A 4 9.48 3.56 -1.16
CA ILE A 4 8.32 4.04 -0.41
C ILE A 4 8.13 3.09 0.76
N ASN A 5 8.25 3.60 1.98
CA ASN A 5 8.12 2.81 3.19
C ASN A 5 6.75 3.03 3.83
N ILE A 6 5.93 1.99 3.85
CA ILE A 6 4.66 1.97 4.55
C ILE A 6 4.89 1.32 5.90
N LYS A 7 4.52 2.00 6.98
CA LYS A 7 4.67 1.48 8.34
C LYS A 7 3.31 1.46 9.03
N GLY A 8 2.87 0.28 9.44
CA GLY A 8 1.67 0.09 10.24
C GLY A 8 0.37 0.57 9.57
N ALA A 9 0.19 0.33 8.27
CA ALA A 9 -1.05 0.68 7.58
C ALA A 9 -2.25 -0.10 8.17
N ARG A 10 -3.29 0.65 8.53
CA ARG A 10 -4.50 0.17 9.22
C ARG A 10 -5.80 0.62 8.57
N THR A 11 -5.72 1.20 7.37
CA THR A 11 -6.90 1.70 6.63
C THR A 11 -7.85 0.54 6.32
N HIS A 12 -9.14 0.72 6.62
CA HIS A 12 -10.18 -0.32 6.51
C HIS A 12 -9.80 -1.62 7.25
N ASN A 13 -9.62 -2.72 6.52
CA ASN A 13 -9.35 -4.04 7.07
C ASN A 13 -7.85 -4.41 7.07
N LEU A 14 -6.96 -3.46 6.78
CA LEU A 14 -5.51 -3.69 6.84
C LEU A 14 -5.08 -3.96 8.30
N LYS A 15 -4.37 -5.07 8.50
CA LYS A 15 -3.98 -5.55 9.83
C LYS A 15 -2.59 -5.05 10.25
N ASN A 16 -2.42 -3.73 10.36
CA ASN A 16 -1.16 -3.09 10.77
C ASN A 16 0.04 -3.52 9.89
N ILE A 17 -0.13 -3.48 8.58
CA ILE A 17 0.87 -4.00 7.64
C ILE A 17 2.01 -3.00 7.41
N SER A 18 3.22 -3.51 7.26
CA SER A 18 4.40 -2.70 6.91
C SER A 18 5.12 -3.32 5.73
N LEU A 19 5.49 -2.50 4.74
CA LEU A 19 6.18 -2.95 3.53
C LEU A 19 6.99 -1.84 2.89
N SER A 20 8.00 -2.23 2.11
CA SER A 20 8.87 -1.33 1.35
C SER A 20 8.68 -1.58 -0.14
N LEU A 21 8.22 -0.55 -0.86
CA LEU A 21 7.97 -0.61 -2.30
C LEU A 21 9.10 0.11 -3.05
N PRO A 22 9.82 -0.56 -3.97
CA PRO A 22 10.89 0.10 -4.72
C PRO A 22 10.33 1.20 -5.64
N ARG A 23 10.94 2.39 -5.63
CA ARG A 23 10.53 3.47 -6.53
C ARG A 23 10.90 3.16 -7.98
N ASN A 24 10.19 3.80 -8.91
CA ASN A 24 10.44 3.71 -10.36
C ASN A 24 10.34 2.27 -10.90
N LYS A 25 9.42 1.49 -10.34
CA LYS A 25 9.09 0.13 -10.78
C LYS A 25 7.59 0.01 -11.01
N LEU A 26 7.22 -0.84 -11.96
CA LEU A 26 5.85 -1.31 -12.07
C LEU A 26 5.59 -2.34 -10.97
N ILE A 27 4.68 -2.01 -10.04
CA ILE A 27 4.33 -2.87 -8.91
C ILE A 27 2.89 -3.32 -9.09
N VAL A 28 2.67 -4.64 -8.99
CA VAL A 28 1.34 -5.25 -9.08
C VAL A 28 0.90 -5.69 -7.69
N ILE A 29 -0.27 -5.22 -7.24
CA ILE A 29 -0.90 -5.66 -6.00
C ILE A 29 -2.03 -6.63 -6.36
N THR A 30 -1.94 -7.87 -5.89
CA THR A 30 -2.89 -8.96 -6.20
C THR A 30 -3.38 -9.69 -4.94
N GLY A 31 -4.39 -10.54 -5.10
CA GLY A 31 -5.04 -11.27 -4.00
C GLY A 31 -6.56 -11.35 -4.15
N LEU A 32 -7.19 -12.21 -3.34
CA LEU A 32 -8.65 -12.45 -3.33
C LEU A 32 -9.47 -11.17 -3.12
N SER A 33 -10.71 -11.15 -3.59
CA SER A 33 -11.63 -10.04 -3.28
C SER A 33 -11.73 -9.83 -1.77
N GLY A 34 -11.75 -8.56 -1.33
CA GLY A 34 -11.78 -8.20 0.09
C GLY A 34 -10.42 -8.32 0.84
N SER A 35 -9.33 -8.74 0.20
CA SER A 35 -8.02 -8.89 0.87
C SER A 35 -7.31 -7.59 1.30
N GLY A 36 -7.88 -6.42 0.98
CA GLY A 36 -7.30 -5.11 1.33
C GLY A 36 -6.42 -4.47 0.24
N LYS A 37 -6.45 -4.97 -1.00
CA LYS A 37 -5.67 -4.40 -2.12
C LYS A 37 -6.00 -2.92 -2.38
N SER A 38 -7.28 -2.61 -2.54
CA SER A 38 -7.74 -1.24 -2.80
C SER A 38 -7.46 -0.33 -1.61
N SER A 39 -7.65 -0.84 -0.38
CA SER A 39 -7.31 -0.15 0.87
C SER A 39 -5.83 0.25 0.91
N LEU A 40 -4.94 -0.63 0.46
CA LEU A 40 -3.51 -0.36 0.40
C LEU A 40 -3.15 0.60 -0.74
N ALA A 41 -3.62 0.32 -1.96
CA ALA A 41 -3.22 1.03 -3.17
C ALA A 41 -3.80 2.45 -3.24
N PHE A 42 -5.11 2.56 -3.06
CA PHE A 42 -5.86 3.81 -3.27
C PHE A 42 -6.01 4.57 -1.95
N ASP A 43 -6.58 3.91 -0.93
CA ASP A 43 -6.99 4.60 0.30
C ASP A 43 -5.81 4.89 1.23
N THR A 44 -4.66 4.24 1.00
CA THR A 44 -3.42 4.50 1.77
C THR A 44 -2.36 5.13 0.88
N LEU A 45 -1.85 4.40 -0.13
CA LEU A 45 -0.69 4.87 -0.91
C LEU A 45 -0.99 6.13 -1.72
N TYR A 46 -2.06 6.09 -2.50
CA TYR A 46 -2.43 7.19 -3.38
C TYR A 46 -2.91 8.39 -2.57
N ALA A 47 -3.80 8.19 -1.60
CA ALA A 47 -4.31 9.26 -0.74
C ALA A 47 -3.19 10.01 0.00
N GLU A 48 -2.26 9.31 0.64
CA GLU A 48 -1.14 9.95 1.35
C GLU A 48 -0.11 10.57 0.40
N GLY A 49 0.03 10.02 -0.82
CA GLY A 49 0.91 10.59 -1.85
C GLY A 49 0.36 11.86 -2.51
N GLN A 50 -0.91 12.21 -2.29
CA GLN A 50 -1.55 13.44 -2.80
C GLN A 50 -1.61 14.56 -1.76
N ARG A 51 -1.13 14.31 -0.53
CA ARG A 51 -1.11 15.29 0.56
C ARG A 51 0.16 16.12 0.56
#